data_AF-A0A239YT81-F1
#
_entry.id   AF-A0A239YT81-F1
#
_cell.length_a   1.000
_cell.length_b   1.000
_cell.length_c   1.000
_cell.angle_alpha   90.00
_cell.angle_beta   90.00
_cell.angle_gamma   90.00
#
_symmetry.space_group_name_H-M   'P 1'
#
loop_
_entity.id
_entity.type
_entity.pdbx_description
1 polymer ?
#
loop_
_entity_poly.entity_id
_entity_poly.type
_entity_poly.pdbx_seq_one_letter_code
_entity_poly.pdbx_strand_id
1 'polypeptide(L)'
;MTNKFNREFLLEYVESENKSNEYNVSLDNMNKIIDLIEYFGIELYRPITRLLLSNWNEITERINNYTPEEWKMAESIQTSTPSLDRFSIAMLIEVLEGEDTLSQSENAGRRLSDEELRAIRKHQDEQ
;
A
#
# COMPACT_ATOMS: atom_id res chain seq x y z
N MET A 1 21.97 -11.54 -14.23
CA MET A 1 20.51 -11.38 -14.32
C MET A 1 20.18 -10.03 -13.73
N THR A 2 19.94 -9.03 -14.56
CA THR A 2 19.42 -7.73 -14.12
C THR A 2 18.08 -8.00 -13.46
N ASN A 3 17.94 -7.63 -12.19
CA ASN A 3 16.73 -7.87 -11.42
C ASN A 3 15.56 -7.18 -12.13
N LYS A 4 14.63 -7.96 -12.69
CA LYS A 4 13.49 -7.45 -13.50
C LYS A 4 12.59 -6.52 -12.68
N PHE A 5 12.65 -6.64 -11.36
CA PHE A 5 11.90 -5.85 -10.39
C PHE A 5 12.83 -4.85 -9.70
N ASN A 6 13.39 -3.93 -10.48
CA ASN A 6 14.16 -2.81 -9.93
C ASN A 6 13.20 -1.70 -9.44
N ARG A 7 13.76 -0.71 -8.73
CA ARG A 7 12.98 0.42 -8.21
C ARG A 7 12.21 1.18 -9.29
N GLU A 8 12.79 1.31 -10.48
CA GLU A 8 12.17 1.95 -11.64
C GLU A 8 10.91 1.20 -12.09
N PHE A 9 10.98 -0.13 -12.19
CA PHE A 9 9.81 -0.97 -12.47
C PHE A 9 8.72 -0.82 -11.40
N LEU A 10 9.10 -0.78 -10.12
CA LEU A 10 8.14 -0.58 -9.03
C LEU A 10 7.47 0.78 -9.11
N LEU A 11 8.22 1.83 -9.42
CA LEU A 11 7.68 3.17 -9.60
C LEU A 11 6.70 3.23 -10.77
N GLU A 12 7.06 2.70 -11.94
CA GLU A 12 6.17 2.63 -13.10
C GLU A 12 4.86 1.91 -12.76
N TYR A 13 4.95 0.80 -12.01
CA TYR A 13 3.76 0.06 -11.59
C TYR A 13 2.87 0.87 -10.63
N VAL A 14 3.46 1.49 -9.61
CA VAL A 14 2.74 2.32 -8.63
C VAL A 14 2.11 3.53 -9.31
N GLU A 15 2.82 4.20 -10.22
CA GLU A 15 2.29 5.32 -11.00
C GLU A 15 1.12 4.89 -11.89
N SER A 16 1.25 3.73 -12.54
CA SER A 16 0.18 3.17 -13.37
C SER A 16 -1.07 2.90 -12.53
N GLU A 17 -0.94 2.20 -11.40
CA GLU A 17 -2.09 1.87 -10.55
C GLU A 17 -2.69 3.14 -9.90
N ASN A 18 -1.87 4.12 -9.50
CA ASN A 18 -2.31 5.40 -8.95
C ASN A 18 -3.14 6.20 -9.97
N LYS A 19 -2.69 6.22 -11.24
CA LYS A 19 -3.39 6.91 -12.32
C LYS A 19 -4.67 6.18 -12.76
N SER A 20 -4.61 4.86 -12.90
CA SER A 20 -5.75 4.06 -13.38
C SER A 20 -6.94 4.08 -12.43
N ASN A 21 -6.70 4.24 -11.12
CA ASN A 21 -7.73 4.22 -10.10
C ASN A 21 -7.98 5.61 -9.47
N GLU A 22 -7.35 6.65 -10.00
CA GLU A 22 -7.53 8.05 -9.55
C GLU A 22 -7.31 8.26 -8.04
N TYR A 23 -6.33 7.57 -7.45
CA TYR A 23 -6.04 7.68 -6.01
C TYR A 23 -5.41 9.02 -5.62
N ASN A 24 -4.86 9.76 -6.59
CA ASN A 24 -4.27 11.09 -6.43
C ASN A 24 -3.09 11.15 -5.43
N VAL A 25 -2.34 10.07 -5.29
CA VAL A 25 -1.14 10.00 -4.43
C VAL A 25 0.03 10.72 -5.11
N SER A 26 0.77 11.54 -4.36
CA SER A 26 1.92 12.31 -4.87
C SER A 26 3.14 11.44 -5.16
N LEU A 27 4.08 11.92 -5.98
CA LEU A 27 5.33 11.18 -6.28
C LEU A 27 6.16 10.89 -5.02
N ASP A 28 6.23 11.82 -4.07
CA ASP A 28 6.94 11.61 -2.80
C ASP A 28 6.30 10.48 -1.98
N ASN A 29 4.97 10.42 -1.96
CA ASN A 29 4.22 9.37 -1.29
C ASN A 29 4.33 8.02 -2.02
N MET A 30 4.33 8.02 -3.36
CA MET A 30 4.59 6.81 -4.15
C MET A 30 5.99 6.24 -3.87
N ASN A 31 7.00 7.08 -3.64
CA ASN A 31 8.31 6.60 -3.21
C ASN A 31 8.28 5.89 -1.85
N LYS A 32 7.49 6.38 -0.90
CA LYS A 32 7.28 5.70 0.40
C LYS A 32 6.61 4.34 0.23
N ILE A 33 5.64 4.23 -0.70
CA ILE A 33 5.02 2.95 -1.05
C ILE A 33 6.06 1.98 -1.59
N ILE A 34 7.00 2.44 -2.43
CA ILE A 34 8.08 1.60 -2.94
C ILE A 34 9.01 1.14 -1.82
N ASP A 35 9.38 2.03 -0.90
CA ASP A 35 10.22 1.69 0.25
C ASP A 35 9.56 0.60 1.13
N LEU A 36 8.24 0.69 1.29
CA LEU A 36 7.45 -0.34 1.99
C LEU A 36 7.42 -1.67 1.23
N ILE A 37 7.29 -1.65 -0.10
CA ILE A 37 7.35 -2.86 -0.94
C ILE A 37 8.73 -3.52 -0.83
N GLU A 38 9.80 -2.73 -0.91
CA GLU A 38 11.18 -3.22 -0.79
C GLU A 38 11.43 -3.83 0.58
N TYR A 39 10.81 -3.29 1.64
CA TYR A 39 10.89 -3.86 2.99
C TYR A 39 10.13 -5.19 3.14
N PHE A 40 8.91 -5.28 2.62
CA PHE A 40 8.09 -6.49 2.75
C PHE A 40 8.55 -7.66 1.88
N GLY A 41 9.15 -7.36 0.73
CA GLY A 41 9.48 -8.34 -0.28
C GLY A 41 8.86 -7.97 -1.62
N ILE A 42 9.71 -7.86 -2.64
CA ILE A 42 9.34 -7.40 -3.98
C ILE A 42 8.32 -8.34 -4.63
N GLU A 43 8.27 -9.61 -4.25
CA GLU A 43 7.27 -10.58 -4.70
C GLU A 43 5.83 -10.18 -4.33
N LEU A 44 5.66 -9.37 -3.29
CA LEU A 44 4.38 -8.86 -2.82
C LEU A 44 4.04 -7.47 -3.39
N TYR A 45 4.79 -6.97 -4.38
CA TYR A 45 4.61 -5.60 -4.88
C TYR A 45 3.17 -5.30 -5.32
N ARG A 46 2.52 -6.19 -6.09
CA ARG A 46 1.14 -5.96 -6.57
C ARG A 46 0.12 -5.80 -5.45
N PRO A 47 -0.04 -6.79 -4.53
CA PRO A 47 -1.02 -6.66 -3.46
C PRO A 47 -0.71 -5.48 -2.53
N ILE A 48 0.57 -5.21 -2.24
CA ILE A 48 0.97 -4.10 -1.36
C ILE A 48 0.70 -2.74 -2.01
N THR A 49 1.06 -2.55 -3.29
CA THR A 49 0.76 -1.32 -4.03
C THR A 49 -0.73 -1.00 -3.98
N ARG A 50 -1.58 -1.99 -4.29
CA ARG A 50 -3.04 -1.79 -4.31
C ARG A 50 -3.58 -1.45 -2.94
N LEU A 51 -3.16 -2.21 -1.93
CA LEU A 51 -3.57 -1.99 -0.54
C LEU A 51 -3.17 -0.60 -0.05
N LEU A 52 -1.93 -0.19 -0.30
CA LEU A 52 -1.43 1.11 0.17
C LEU A 52 -2.09 2.25 -0.59
N LEU A 53 -2.21 2.17 -1.92
CA LEU A 53 -2.84 3.23 -2.72
C LEU A 53 -4.33 3.40 -2.39
N SER A 54 -5.09 2.30 -2.26
CA SER A 54 -6.53 2.37 -1.99
C SER A 54 -6.89 2.95 -0.63
N ASN A 55 -5.94 2.92 0.31
CA ASN A 55 -6.11 3.36 1.68
C ASN A 55 -5.29 4.61 2.02
N TRP A 56 -4.47 5.09 1.08
CA TRP A 56 -3.44 6.09 1.35
C TRP A 56 -3.98 7.34 2.03
N ASN A 57 -5.04 7.92 1.47
CA ASN A 57 -5.57 9.21 1.92
C ASN A 57 -6.18 9.11 3.32
N GLU A 58 -7.00 8.09 3.56
CA GLU A 58 -7.67 7.88 4.85
C GLU A 58 -6.66 7.54 5.95
N ILE A 59 -5.72 6.64 5.67
CA ILE A 59 -4.69 6.27 6.64
C ILE A 59 -3.77 7.47 6.92
N THR A 60 -3.39 8.24 5.89
CA THR A 60 -2.61 9.47 6.08
C THR A 60 -3.34 10.46 6.98
N GLU A 61 -4.66 10.63 6.82
CA GLU A 61 -5.46 11.49 7.68
C GLU A 61 -5.45 11.01 9.14
N ARG A 62 -5.56 9.70 9.38
CA ARG A 62 -5.45 9.11 10.73
C ARG A 62 -4.06 9.35 11.34
N ILE A 63 -3.00 9.05 10.59
CA ILE A 63 -1.61 9.25 11.05
C ILE A 63 -1.33 10.71 11.37
N ASN A 64 -1.85 11.64 10.57
CA ASN A 64 -1.69 13.08 10.83
C ASN A 64 -2.35 13.52 12.16
N ASN A 65 -3.29 12.73 12.68
CA ASN A 65 -3.97 12.96 13.95
C ASN A 65 -3.45 12.07 15.10
N TYR A 66 -2.34 11.35 14.90
CA TYR A 66 -1.72 10.53 15.95
C TYR A 66 -1.37 11.34 17.19
N THR A 67 -1.69 10.75 18.34
CA THR A 67 -1.26 11.16 19.67
C THR A 67 0.24 10.93 19.86
N PRO A 68 0.87 11.62 20.83
CA PRO A 68 2.27 11.37 21.19
C PRO A 68 2.56 9.92 21.56
N GLU A 69 1.59 9.23 22.17
CA GLU A 69 1.69 7.81 22.55
C GLU A 69 1.73 6.89 21.34
N GLU A 70 0.90 7.13 20.32
CA GLU A 70 0.91 6.39 19.05
C GLU A 70 2.23 6.63 18.29
N TRP A 71 2.73 7.86 18.29
CA TRP A 71 4.05 8.18 17.74
C TRP A 71 5.19 7.44 18.45
N LYS A 72 5.14 7.30 19.78
CA LYS A 72 6.16 6.53 20.53
C LYS A 72 6.21 5.07 20.10
N MET A 73 5.06 4.46 19.77
CA MET A 73 5.03 3.10 19.25
C MET A 73 5.75 3.01 17.90
N ALA A 74 5.43 3.89 16.96
CA ALA A 74 6.10 3.94 15.65
C ALA A 74 7.62 4.19 15.78
N GLU A 75 8.02 5.11 16.66
CA GLU A 75 9.44 5.41 16.94
C GLU A 75 10.16 4.20 17.56
N SER A 76 9.51 3.46 18.45
CA SER A 76 10.09 2.25 19.05
C SER A 76 10.40 1.18 17.99
N ILE A 77 9.49 0.97 17.03
CA ILE A 77 9.68 0.01 15.92
C ILE A 77 10.76 0.53 14.95
N GLN A 78 10.86 1.84 14.76
CA GLN A 78 11.88 2.45 13.90
C GLN A 78 13.29 2.10 14.37
N THR A 79 13.51 1.95 15.67
CA THR A 79 14.82 1.54 16.20
C THR A 79 15.26 0.16 15.69
N SER A 80 14.31 -0.74 15.44
CA SER A 80 14.58 -2.06 14.85
C SER A 80 14.53 -2.09 13.31
N THR A 81 13.97 -1.04 12.68
CA THR A 81 13.78 -0.96 11.22
C THR A 81 14.26 0.39 10.66
N PRO A 82 15.59 0.65 10.65
CA PRO A 82 16.13 1.97 10.32
C PRO A 82 16.00 2.36 8.83
N SER A 83 15.64 1.40 7.97
CA SER A 83 15.40 1.65 6.54
C SER A 83 14.06 2.33 6.25
N LEU A 84 13.14 2.35 7.22
CA LEU A 84 11.83 3.00 7.10
C LEU A 84 11.77 4.25 7.98
N ASP A 85 11.15 5.31 7.46
CA ASP A 85 10.84 6.48 8.28
C ASP A 85 9.67 6.20 9.23
N ARG A 86 9.53 7.03 10.27
CA ARG A 86 8.47 6.85 11.27
C ARG A 86 7.06 6.88 10.68
N PHE A 87 6.86 7.59 9.57
CA PHE A 87 5.55 7.70 8.91
C PHE A 87 5.21 6.39 8.18
N SER A 88 6.19 5.81 7.48
CA SER A 88 6.07 4.52 6.83
C SER A 88 5.76 3.43 7.85
N ILE A 89 6.35 3.50 9.04
CA ILE A 89 6.02 2.59 10.14
C ILE A 89 4.60 2.81 10.66
N ALA A 90 4.16 4.06 10.84
CA ALA A 90 2.77 4.35 11.21
C ALA A 90 1.78 3.83 10.15
N MET A 91 2.09 3.97 8.86
CA MET A 91 1.33 3.36 7.76
C MET A 91 1.24 1.84 7.91
N LEU A 92 2.34 1.17 8.27
CA LEU A 92 2.32 -0.27 8.51
C LEU A 92 1.42 -0.66 9.67
N ILE A 93 1.47 0.08 10.77
CA ILE A 93 0.62 -0.16 11.94
C ILE A 93 -0.85 -0.01 11.56
N GLU A 94 -1.23 1.08 10.90
CA GLU A 94 -2.63 1.29 10.47
C GLU A 94 -3.12 0.23 9.49
N VAL A 95 -2.29 -0.18 8.53
CA VAL A 95 -2.67 -1.19 7.53
C VAL A 95 -2.86 -2.58 8.15
N LEU A 96 -2.12 -2.91 9.21
CA LEU A 96 -2.13 -4.25 9.83
C LEU A 96 -3.03 -4.35 11.06
N GLU A 97 -3.12 -3.28 11.84
CA GLU A 97 -3.75 -3.26 13.17
C GLU A 97 -4.80 -2.14 13.32
N GLY A 98 -4.88 -1.19 12.38
CA GLY A 98 -5.85 -0.10 12.39
C GLY A 98 -7.27 -0.57 12.09
N GLU A 99 -8.23 0.33 12.31
CA GLU A 99 -9.63 0.07 11.92
C GLU A 99 -9.76 -0.05 10.39
N ASP A 100 -10.73 -0.85 9.92
CA ASP A 100 -11.01 -0.93 8.48
C ASP A 100 -11.26 0.47 7.90
N THR A 101 -10.76 0.71 6.69
CA THR A 101 -11.03 1.96 5.98
C THR A 101 -12.43 1.99 5.39
N LEU A 102 -12.93 3.18 5.03
CA LEU A 102 -14.21 3.33 4.36
C LEU A 102 -14.26 2.52 3.06
N SER A 103 -13.19 2.52 2.28
CA SER A 103 -13.08 1.74 1.04
C SER A 103 -13.16 0.22 1.27
N GLN A 104 -12.68 -0.27 2.42
CA GLN A 104 -12.82 -1.66 2.83
C GLN A 104 -14.23 -1.96 3.35
N SER A 105 -14.81 -1.06 4.15
CA SER A 105 -16.17 -1.20 4.69
C SER A 105 -17.27 -1.17 3.61
N GLU A 106 -17.15 -0.33 2.58
CA GLU A 106 -18.11 -0.27 1.46
C GLU A 106 -18.07 -1.53 0.58
N ASN A 107 -16.93 -2.22 0.54
CA ASN A 107 -16.75 -3.48 -0.18
C ASN A 107 -16.88 -4.71 0.73
N ALA A 108 -17.07 -4.53 2.05
CA ALA A 108 -17.19 -5.61 3.00
C ALA A 108 -18.46 -6.43 2.72
N GLY A 109 -18.28 -7.67 2.26
CA GLY A 109 -19.38 -8.57 1.93
C GLY A 109 -19.94 -8.43 0.50
N ARG A 110 -19.37 -7.54 -0.34
CA ARG A 110 -19.74 -7.50 -1.76
C ARG A 110 -19.19 -8.74 -2.46
N ARG A 111 -20.08 -9.66 -2.85
CA ARG A 111 -19.73 -10.76 -3.76
C ARG A 111 -19.33 -10.16 -5.10
N LEU A 112 -18.16 -10.55 -5.59
CA LEU A 112 -17.75 -10.29 -6.97
C LEU A 112 -18.84 -10.83 -7.91
N SER A 113 -19.23 -10.03 -8.90
CA SER A 113 -20.12 -10.48 -9.96
C SER A 113 -19.44 -11.54 -10.83
N ASP A 114 -20.25 -12.35 -11.53
CA ASP A 114 -19.72 -13.36 -12.46
C ASP A 114 -18.84 -12.76 -13.57
N GLU A 115 -19.08 -11.50 -13.92
CA GLU A 115 -18.31 -10.77 -14.93
C GLU A 115 -16.93 -10.34 -14.40
N GLU A 116 -16.88 -9.84 -13.15
CA GLU A 116 -15.63 -9.52 -12.44
C GLU A 116 -14.78 -10.78 -12.21
N LEU A 117 -15.41 -11.90 -11.82
CA LEU A 117 -14.74 -13.20 -11.66
C LEU A 117 -14.15 -13.72 -12.98
N ARG A 118 -14.86 -13.54 -14.10
CA ARG A 118 -14.36 -13.93 -15.43
C ARG A 118 -13.20 -13.05 -15.88
N ALA A 119 -13.25 -11.74 -15.62
CA ALA A 119 -12.17 -10.82 -15.95
C ALA A 119 -10.88 -11.15 -15.19
N ILE A 120 -10.99 -11.52 -13.91
CA ILE A 120 -9.86 -11.96 -13.09
C ILE A 120 -9.26 -13.26 -13.62
N ARG A 121 -10.09 -14.26 -13.96
CA ARG A 121 -9.61 -15.53 -14.54
C ARG A 121 -8.88 -15.32 -15.87
N LYS A 122 -9.42 -14.47 -16.74
CA LYS A 122 -8.80 -14.14 -18.03
C LYS A 122 -7.42 -13.49 -17.86
N HIS A 123 -7.26 -12.61 -16.86
CA HIS A 123 -5.95 -12.02 -16.53
C HIS A 123 -4.95 -13.01 -15.92
N GLN A 124 -5.42 -14.12 -15.34
CA GLN A 124 -4.56 -15.20 -14.83
C GLN A 124 -4.14 -16.18 -15.93
N ASP A 125 -4.99 -16.41 -16.94
CA ASP A 125 -4.72 -17.32 -18.06
C ASP A 125 -3.89 -16.68 -19.20
N GLU A 126 -3.79 -15.34 -19.24
CA GLU A 126 -2.94 -14.61 -20.19
C GLU A 126 -1.47 -14.42 -19.70
N GLN A 127 -1.08 -15.09 -18.61
CA GLN A 127 0.29 -15.16 -18.06
C GLN A 127 0.96 -16.50 -18.44
#